data_AF-A0A1Y1Q953-F1
#
_entry.id   AF-A0A1Y1Q953-F1
#
_cell.length_a   1.000
_cell.length_b   1.000
_cell.length_c   1.000
_cell.angle_alpha   90.00
_cell.angle_beta   90.00
_cell.angle_gamma   90.00
#
_symmetry.space_group_name_H-M   'P 1'
#
loop_
_entity.id
_entity.type
_entity.pdbx_description
1 polymer ?
#
loop_
_entity_poly.entity_id
_entity_poly.type
_entity_poly.pdbx_seq_one_letter_code
_entity_poly.pdbx_strand_id
1 'polypeptide(L)'
;MTHKLHQEVESAFSQLLQASTHNQEKITQYNATITTLRQQIEKQLSEQEKQQAIEQTDENTALESEQKIIINNVALETVRNVVIYTDCQALQQHITDIATHVKAQKTGDACKLLEPMQAKFYLLKARVEHIDHLEKLLLAYQDQIKITQKLKRVAEALNIGNFVDEMGTPPAATEEITQGFFPRSTPPEDHPTLH
;
A
#
# COMPACT_ATOMS: atom_id res chain seq x y z
N MET A 1 -8.35 15.33 47.92
CA MET A 1 -8.73 14.53 46.73
C MET A 1 -8.25 15.14 45.41
N THR A 2 -8.30 16.46 45.24
CA THR A 2 -7.84 17.19 44.03
C THR A 2 -6.36 16.95 43.66
N HIS A 3 -5.48 16.82 44.64
CA HIS A 3 -4.03 16.67 44.40
C HIS A 3 -3.63 15.33 43.75
N LYS A 4 -4.39 14.26 44.00
CA LYS A 4 -4.12 12.90 43.50
C LYS A 4 -4.54 12.76 42.04
N LEU A 5 -5.67 13.37 41.68
CA LEU A 5 -6.14 13.48 40.30
C LEU A 5 -5.18 14.33 39.45
N HIS A 6 -4.63 15.41 40.01
CA HIS A 6 -3.65 16.24 39.32
C HIS A 6 -2.37 15.46 38.98
N GLN A 7 -1.84 14.67 39.92
CA GLN A 7 -0.68 13.80 39.67
C GLN A 7 -0.95 12.70 38.65
N GLU A 8 -2.15 12.08 38.67
CA GLU A 8 -2.52 11.06 37.69
C GLU A 8 -2.63 11.64 36.27
N VAL A 9 -3.20 12.84 36.15
CA VAL A 9 -3.29 13.56 34.88
C VAL A 9 -1.91 13.97 34.36
N GLU A 10 -1.03 14.52 35.22
CA GLU A 10 0.35 14.87 34.84
C GLU A 10 1.17 13.65 34.42
N SER A 11 0.96 12.51 35.07
CA SER A 11 1.61 11.25 34.70
C SER A 11 1.12 10.74 33.35
N ALA A 12 -0.19 10.79 33.09
CA ALA A 12 -0.76 10.40 31.81
C ALA A 12 -0.29 11.31 30.66
N PHE A 13 -0.21 12.61 30.88
CA PHE A 13 0.33 13.56 29.90
C PHE A 13 1.81 13.30 29.61
N SER A 14 2.60 13.02 30.65
CA SER A 14 4.02 12.70 30.49
C SER A 14 4.23 11.40 29.69
N GLN A 15 3.42 10.36 29.95
CA GLN A 15 3.43 9.11 29.19
C GLN A 15 3.01 9.32 27.72
N LEU A 16 1.98 10.15 27.49
CA LEU A 16 1.52 10.49 26.15
C LEU A 16 2.59 11.25 25.36
N LEU A 17 3.26 12.21 26.00
CA LEU A 17 4.38 12.95 25.39
C LEU A 17 5.50 11.99 25.00
N GLN A 18 5.86 11.08 25.91
CA GLN A 18 6.95 10.13 25.68
C GLN A 18 6.61 9.16 24.54
N ALA A 19 5.37 8.67 24.48
CA ALA A 19 4.88 7.84 23.38
C ALA A 19 4.84 8.61 22.05
N SER A 20 4.46 9.89 22.07
CA SER A 20 4.45 10.75 20.89
C SER A 20 5.86 10.96 20.33
N THR A 21 6.82 11.27 21.19
CA THR A 21 8.23 11.45 20.79
C THR A 21 8.81 10.15 20.21
N HIS A 22 8.53 9.02 20.86
CA HIS A 22 9.00 7.71 20.36
C HIS A 22 8.36 7.33 19.01
N ASN A 23 7.09 7.68 18.78
CA ASN A 23 6.44 7.49 17.50
C ASN A 23 7.03 8.39 16.41
N GLN A 24 7.36 9.65 16.74
CA GLN A 24 8.03 10.58 15.83
C GLN A 24 9.39 10.04 15.38
N GLU A 25 10.18 9.48 16.30
CA GLU A 25 11.47 8.85 16.01
C GLU A 25 11.31 7.65 15.08
N LYS A 26 10.32 6.78 15.35
CA LYS A 26 10.02 5.62 14.48
C LYS A 26 9.61 6.03 13.08
N ILE A 27 8.74 7.04 12.94
CA ILE A 27 8.34 7.58 11.63
C ILE A 27 9.57 8.10 10.88
N THR A 28 10.46 8.80 11.56
CA THR A 28 11.70 9.31 10.98
C THR A 28 12.62 8.18 10.51
N GLN A 29 12.77 7.12 11.31
CA GLN A 29 13.53 5.92 10.94
C GLN A 29 12.91 5.21 9.74
N TYR A 30 11.59 5.02 9.72
CA TYR A 30 10.90 4.39 8.59
C TYR A 30 11.05 5.20 7.30
N ASN A 31 10.94 6.53 7.37
CA ASN A 31 11.15 7.39 6.21
C ASN A 31 12.59 7.29 5.67
N ALA A 32 13.58 7.19 6.55
CA ALA A 32 14.96 6.96 6.15
C ALA A 32 15.12 5.59 5.45
N THR A 33 14.56 4.52 6.02
CA THR A 33 14.59 3.18 5.41
C THR A 33 13.89 3.14 4.06
N ILE A 34 12.71 3.77 3.93
CA ILE A 34 11.97 3.87 2.67
C ILE A 34 12.80 4.61 1.62
N THR A 35 13.49 5.68 2.01
CA THR A 35 14.36 6.45 1.10
C THR A 35 15.52 5.58 0.61
N THR A 36 16.17 4.84 1.51
CA THR A 36 17.26 3.91 1.13
C THR A 36 16.76 2.79 0.20
N LEU A 37 15.60 2.21 0.47
CA LEU A 37 15.00 1.18 -0.38
C LEU A 37 14.64 1.74 -1.77
N ARG A 38 14.11 2.96 -1.85
CA ARG A 38 13.84 3.63 -3.14
C ARG A 38 15.12 3.83 -3.94
N GLN A 39 16.20 4.29 -3.30
CA GLN A 39 17.50 4.45 -3.96
C GLN A 39 18.09 3.11 -4.43
N GLN A 40 17.90 2.03 -3.67
CA GLN A 40 18.34 0.69 -4.07
C GLN A 40 17.54 0.17 -5.28
N ILE A 41 16.22 0.37 -5.30
CA ILE A 41 15.36 0.00 -6.43
C ILE A 41 15.76 0.79 -7.67
N GLU A 42 15.96 2.11 -7.54
CA GLU A 42 16.34 2.99 -8.65
C GLU A 42 17.72 2.62 -9.23
N LYS A 43 18.66 2.23 -8.36
CA LYS A 43 19.97 1.71 -8.79
C LYS A 43 19.84 0.38 -9.52
N GLN A 44 19.02 -0.55 -9.01
CA GLN A 44 18.79 -1.84 -9.66
C GLN A 44 18.10 -1.69 -11.02
N LEU A 45 17.14 -0.77 -11.13
CA LEU A 45 16.49 -0.42 -12.40
C LEU A 45 17.49 0.14 -13.41
N SER A 46 18.37 1.06 -12.99
CA SER A 46 19.40 1.62 -13.87
C SER A 46 20.45 0.58 -14.31
N GLU A 47 20.82 -0.37 -13.43
CA GLU A 47 21.69 -1.49 -13.80
C GLU A 47 21.01 -2.46 -14.76
N GLN A 48 19.70 -2.70 -14.61
CA GLN A 48 18.91 -3.53 -15.51
C GLN A 48 18.71 -2.90 -16.89
N GLU A 49 18.46 -1.58 -16.96
CA GLU A 49 18.37 -0.81 -18.21
C GLU A 49 19.70 -0.81 -18.97
N LYS A 50 20.84 -0.72 -18.27
CA LYS A 50 22.18 -0.82 -18.88
C LYS A 50 22.47 -2.23 -19.40
N GLN A 51 21.96 -3.27 -18.75
CA GLN A 51 22.07 -4.66 -19.21
C GLN A 51 21.20 -4.91 -20.46
N GLN A 52 20.03 -4.26 -20.55
CA GLN A 52 19.11 -4.32 -21.69
C GLN A 52 19.62 -3.56 -22.93
N ALA A 53 20.47 -2.55 -22.77
CA ALA A 53 21.05 -1.80 -23.89
C ALA A 53 22.05 -2.60 -24.75
N ILE A 54 22.48 -3.78 -24.29
CA ILE A 54 23.45 -4.64 -24.99
C ILE A 54 22.76 -5.71 -25.88
N GLU A 55 21.45 -5.94 -25.72
CA GLU A 55 20.73 -7.01 -26.42
C GLU A 55 19.50 -6.47 -27.17
N GLN A 56 19.72 -5.90 -28.37
CA GLN A 56 18.65 -5.54 -29.30
C GLN A 56 18.48 -6.59 -30.40
N THR A 57 17.36 -7.33 -30.43
CA THR A 57 16.51 -7.55 -31.63
C THR A 57 15.23 -8.33 -31.30
N ASP A 58 14.07 -7.75 -31.62
CA ASP A 58 12.75 -8.32 -31.97
C ASP A 58 12.04 -9.41 -31.13
N GLU A 59 12.68 -10.10 -30.18
CA GLU A 59 12.00 -11.02 -29.23
C GLU A 59 11.54 -10.33 -27.92
N ASN A 60 11.97 -9.08 -27.69
CA ASN A 60 11.91 -8.43 -26.39
C ASN A 60 10.49 -8.08 -25.90
N THR A 61 9.53 -7.77 -26.77
CA THR A 61 8.21 -7.29 -26.29
C THR A 61 7.35 -8.40 -25.67
N ALA A 62 7.47 -9.63 -26.17
CA ALA A 62 6.80 -10.79 -25.58
C ALA A 62 7.45 -11.18 -24.25
N LEU A 63 8.79 -11.21 -24.22
CA LEU A 63 9.57 -11.53 -23.02
C LEU A 63 9.38 -10.49 -21.91
N GLU A 64 9.34 -9.19 -22.24
CA GLU A 64 9.06 -8.11 -21.28
C GLU A 64 7.64 -8.21 -20.69
N SER A 65 6.64 -8.54 -21.52
CA SER A 65 5.26 -8.70 -21.05
C SER A 65 5.08 -9.93 -20.15
N GLU A 66 5.79 -11.03 -20.44
CA GLU A 66 5.81 -12.25 -19.63
C GLU A 66 6.59 -12.03 -18.32
N GLN A 67 7.73 -11.33 -18.35
CA GLN A 67 8.46 -10.91 -17.16
C GLN A 67 7.63 -9.98 -16.27
N LYS A 68 6.89 -9.02 -16.83
CA LYS A 68 5.97 -8.15 -16.05
C LYS A 68 4.87 -8.97 -15.36
N ILE A 69 4.33 -9.99 -16.01
CA ILE A 69 3.36 -10.91 -15.38
C ILE A 69 4.01 -11.68 -14.22
N ILE A 70 5.24 -12.18 -14.40
CA ILE A 70 5.97 -12.91 -13.35
C ILE A 70 6.22 -11.99 -12.14
N ILE A 71 6.71 -10.77 -12.37
CA ILE A 71 6.98 -9.78 -11.32
C ILE A 71 5.70 -9.44 -10.54
N ASN A 72 4.60 -9.19 -11.25
CA ASN A 72 3.31 -8.87 -10.62
C ASN A 72 2.79 -10.05 -9.77
N ASN A 73 2.95 -11.29 -10.25
CA ASN A 73 2.59 -12.48 -9.46
C ASN A 73 3.44 -12.61 -8.19
N VAL A 74 4.75 -12.37 -8.27
CA VAL A 74 5.65 -12.44 -7.09
C VAL A 74 5.29 -11.36 -6.07
N ALA A 75 5.01 -10.13 -6.52
CA ALA A 75 4.56 -9.05 -5.66
C ALA A 75 3.23 -9.39 -4.98
N LEU A 76 2.27 -9.95 -5.73
CA LEU A 76 0.98 -10.36 -5.22
C LEU A 76 1.10 -11.49 -4.18
N GLU A 77 1.98 -12.46 -4.44
CA GLU A 77 2.28 -13.54 -3.49
C GLU A 77 2.91 -13.01 -2.20
N THR A 78 3.75 -11.99 -2.30
CA THR A 78 4.31 -11.30 -1.12
C THR A 78 3.20 -10.65 -0.30
N VAL A 79 2.25 -9.97 -0.94
CA VAL A 79 1.09 -9.34 -0.27
C VAL A 79 0.18 -10.40 0.37
N ARG A 80 -0.09 -11.52 -0.32
CA ARG A 80 -0.84 -12.66 0.23
C ARG A 80 -0.15 -13.21 1.48
N ASN A 81 1.17 -13.38 1.43
CA ASN A 81 1.94 -13.86 2.58
C ASN A 81 1.87 -12.89 3.77
N VAL A 82 1.91 -11.57 3.55
CA VAL A 82 1.71 -10.60 4.63
C VAL A 82 0.33 -10.77 5.29
N VAL A 83 -0.72 -10.93 4.48
CA VAL A 83 -2.08 -11.16 5.00
C VAL A 83 -2.17 -12.46 5.82
N ILE A 84 -1.63 -13.56 5.30
CA ILE A 84 -1.68 -14.87 5.97
C ILE A 84 -0.85 -14.86 7.25
N TYR A 85 0.42 -14.47 7.18
CA TYR A 85 1.34 -14.61 8.30
C TYR A 85 1.22 -13.48 9.32
N THR A 86 0.79 -12.29 8.92
CA THR A 86 0.71 -11.15 9.85
C THR A 86 -0.71 -10.95 10.36
N ASP A 87 -1.67 -10.80 9.45
CA ASP A 87 -3.01 -10.35 9.83
C ASP A 87 -3.86 -11.51 10.39
N CYS A 88 -3.86 -12.65 9.71
CA CYS A 88 -4.59 -13.84 10.21
C CYS A 88 -3.98 -14.36 11.51
N GLN A 89 -2.64 -14.39 11.63
CA GLN A 89 -1.98 -14.82 12.86
C GLN A 89 -2.28 -13.86 14.02
N ALA A 90 -2.27 -12.54 13.79
CA ALA A 90 -2.62 -11.57 14.81
C ALA A 90 -4.08 -11.70 15.27
N LEU A 91 -5.02 -11.96 14.36
CA LEU A 91 -6.41 -12.23 14.71
C LEU A 91 -6.57 -13.53 15.49
N GLN A 92 -5.86 -14.59 15.09
CA GLN A 92 -5.87 -15.86 15.81
C GLN A 92 -5.32 -15.73 17.23
N GLN A 93 -4.29 -14.91 17.43
CA GLN A 93 -3.78 -14.58 18.76
C GLN A 93 -4.85 -13.85 19.59
N HIS A 94 -5.52 -12.84 19.03
CA HIS A 94 -6.60 -12.13 19.73
C HIS A 94 -7.76 -13.05 20.13
N ILE A 95 -8.18 -13.96 19.24
CA ILE A 95 -9.21 -14.95 19.54
C ILE A 95 -8.78 -15.84 20.71
N THR A 96 -7.52 -16.26 20.70
CA THR A 96 -6.93 -17.09 21.77
C THR A 96 -6.88 -16.35 23.09
N ASP A 97 -6.50 -15.07 23.08
CA ASP A 97 -6.43 -14.24 24.28
C ASP A 97 -7.82 -14.00 24.86
N ILE A 98 -8.81 -13.66 24.01
CA ILE A 98 -10.21 -13.52 24.41
C ILE A 98 -10.73 -14.83 25.02
N ALA A 99 -10.52 -15.97 24.35
CA ALA A 99 -10.95 -17.26 24.86
C ALA A 99 -10.31 -17.59 26.21
N THR A 100 -9.04 -17.21 26.41
CA THR A 100 -8.32 -17.38 27.67
C THR A 100 -8.91 -16.52 28.78
N HIS A 101 -9.19 -15.24 28.51
CA HIS A 101 -9.83 -14.34 29.49
C HIS A 101 -11.26 -14.79 29.84
N VAL A 102 -12.03 -15.27 28.86
CA VAL A 102 -13.38 -15.82 29.10
C VAL A 102 -13.30 -17.07 29.98
N LYS A 103 -12.40 -18.01 29.69
CA LYS A 103 -12.18 -19.21 30.54
C LYS A 103 -11.76 -18.86 31.96
N ALA A 104 -10.95 -17.82 32.12
CA ALA A 104 -10.51 -17.30 33.41
C ALA A 104 -11.56 -16.44 34.14
N GLN A 105 -12.80 -16.34 33.61
CA GLN A 105 -13.88 -15.49 34.12
C GLN A 105 -13.52 -13.99 34.22
N LYS A 106 -12.49 -13.56 33.47
CA LYS A 106 -12.07 -12.16 33.33
C LYS A 106 -12.80 -11.52 32.16
N THR A 107 -14.13 -11.53 32.19
CA THR A 107 -14.97 -11.01 31.09
C THR A 107 -14.73 -9.53 30.79
N GLY A 108 -14.42 -8.72 31.81
CA GLY A 108 -14.04 -7.32 31.59
C GLY A 108 -12.78 -7.14 30.74
N ASP A 109 -11.77 -8.01 30.91
CA ASP A 109 -10.55 -7.97 30.11
C ASP A 109 -10.76 -8.56 28.71
N ALA A 110 -11.60 -9.60 28.59
CA ALA A 110 -12.03 -10.13 27.30
C ALA A 110 -12.75 -9.06 26.46
N CYS A 111 -13.64 -8.27 27.06
CA CYS A 111 -14.35 -7.20 26.36
C CYS A 111 -13.41 -6.10 25.85
N LYS A 112 -12.35 -5.74 26.59
CA LYS A 112 -11.35 -4.75 26.14
C LYS A 112 -10.61 -5.18 24.88
N LEU A 113 -10.53 -6.48 24.60
CA LEU A 113 -9.84 -7.02 23.43
C LEU A 113 -10.73 -7.06 22.17
N LEU A 114 -12.05 -6.90 22.31
CA LEU A 114 -13.00 -6.98 21.18
C LEU A 114 -12.84 -5.82 20.20
N GLU A 115 -12.72 -4.59 20.68
CA GLU A 115 -12.59 -3.41 19.81
C GLU A 115 -11.28 -3.42 19.00
N PRO A 116 -10.09 -3.69 19.61
CA PRO A 116 -8.86 -3.90 18.84
C PRO A 116 -8.94 -5.06 17.84
N MET A 117 -9.62 -6.16 18.21
CA MET A 117 -9.83 -7.30 17.31
C MET A 117 -10.71 -6.91 16.12
N GLN A 118 -11.77 -6.14 16.35
CA GLN A 118 -12.66 -5.66 15.30
C GLN A 118 -11.93 -4.73 14.31
N ALA A 119 -11.08 -3.83 14.80
CA ALA A 119 -10.24 -2.98 13.94
C ALA A 119 -9.30 -3.82 13.04
N LYS A 120 -8.64 -4.84 13.61
CA LYS A 120 -7.78 -5.77 12.87
C LYS A 120 -8.57 -6.57 11.83
N PHE A 121 -9.80 -6.99 12.16
CA PHE A 121 -10.67 -7.68 11.23
C PHE A 121 -11.05 -6.80 10.03
N TYR A 122 -11.40 -5.53 10.25
CA TYR A 122 -11.70 -4.61 9.14
C TYR A 122 -10.48 -4.35 8.26
N LEU A 123 -9.29 -4.23 8.84
CA LEU A 123 -8.06 -4.09 8.08
C LEU A 123 -7.77 -5.34 7.23
N LEU A 124 -7.92 -6.54 7.81
CA LEU A 124 -7.79 -7.80 7.08
C LEU A 124 -8.78 -7.85 5.91
N LYS A 125 -10.05 -7.51 6.16
CA LYS A 125 -11.08 -7.50 5.13
C LYS A 125 -10.71 -6.58 3.97
N ALA A 126 -10.31 -5.34 4.25
CA ALA A 126 -9.91 -4.39 3.22
C ALA A 126 -8.70 -4.87 2.41
N ARG A 127 -7.73 -5.53 3.06
CA ARG A 127 -6.55 -6.10 2.38
C ARG A 127 -6.91 -7.28 1.49
N VAL A 128 -7.80 -8.17 1.95
CA VAL A 128 -8.29 -9.29 1.14
C VAL A 128 -9.07 -8.79 -0.08
N GLU A 129 -9.93 -7.79 0.09
CA GLU A 129 -10.65 -7.15 -1.02
C GLU A 129 -9.70 -6.49 -2.02
N HIS A 130 -8.63 -5.85 -1.53
CA HIS A 130 -7.60 -5.27 -2.39
C HIS A 130 -6.82 -6.34 -3.17
N ILE A 131 -6.48 -7.48 -2.55
CA ILE A 131 -5.84 -8.61 -3.25
C ILE A 131 -6.76 -9.13 -4.36
N ASP A 132 -8.05 -9.36 -4.08
CA ASP A 132 -9.02 -9.80 -5.09
C ASP A 132 -9.12 -8.81 -6.27
N HIS A 133 -9.08 -7.51 -5.98
CA HIS A 133 -9.04 -6.50 -7.04
C HIS A 133 -7.77 -6.58 -7.90
N LEU A 134 -6.60 -6.75 -7.28
CA LEU A 134 -5.33 -6.90 -8.00
C LEU A 134 -5.28 -8.19 -8.83
N GLU A 135 -5.85 -9.29 -8.32
CA GLU A 135 -5.97 -10.56 -9.05
C GLU A 135 -6.81 -10.39 -10.32
N LYS A 136 -7.96 -9.72 -10.22
CA LYS A 136 -8.82 -9.41 -11.36
C LYS A 136 -8.13 -8.51 -12.38
N LEU A 137 -7.39 -7.50 -11.91
CA LEU A 137 -6.64 -6.61 -12.78
C LEU A 137 -5.52 -7.35 -13.52
N LEU A 138 -4.81 -8.25 -12.84
CA LEU A 138 -3.76 -9.07 -13.43
C LEU A 138 -4.32 -10.00 -14.52
N LEU A 139 -5.47 -10.62 -14.27
CA LEU A 139 -6.16 -11.44 -15.27
C LEU A 139 -6.56 -10.61 -16.50
N ALA A 140 -7.14 -9.42 -16.28
CA ALA A 140 -7.50 -8.52 -17.38
C ALA A 140 -6.27 -8.09 -18.21
N TYR A 141 -5.15 -7.83 -17.55
CA TYR A 141 -3.88 -7.50 -18.21
C TYR A 141 -3.33 -8.66 -19.05
N GLN A 142 -3.38 -9.89 -18.51
CA GLN A 142 -2.98 -11.09 -19.26
C GLN A 142 -3.85 -11.30 -20.51
N ASP A 143 -5.16 -11.06 -20.41
CA ASP A 143 -6.05 -11.19 -21.55
C ASP A 143 -5.83 -10.08 -22.57
N GLN A 144 -5.56 -8.84 -22.13
CA GLN A 144 -5.16 -7.75 -23.01
C GLN A 144 -3.90 -8.11 -23.80
N ILE A 145 -2.86 -8.67 -23.16
CA ILE A 145 -1.64 -9.11 -23.85
C ILE A 145 -1.97 -10.13 -24.94
N LYS A 146 -2.79 -11.14 -24.65
CA LYS A 146 -3.19 -12.15 -25.64
C LYS A 146 -3.95 -11.52 -26.82
N ILE A 147 -4.82 -10.55 -26.56
CA ILE A 147 -5.56 -9.84 -27.60
C ILE A 147 -4.60 -9.01 -28.46
N THR A 148 -3.70 -8.25 -27.85
CA THR A 148 -2.68 -7.45 -28.55
C THR A 148 -1.80 -8.33 -29.44
N GLN A 149 -1.37 -9.50 -28.95
CA GLN A 149 -0.61 -10.47 -29.76
C GLN A 149 -1.41 -10.99 -30.95
N LYS A 150 -2.71 -11.28 -30.78
CA LYS A 150 -3.59 -11.68 -31.89
C LYS A 150 -3.73 -10.56 -32.93
N LEU A 151 -3.96 -9.33 -32.48
CA LEU A 151 -4.06 -8.17 -33.36
C LEU A 151 -2.77 -7.92 -34.14
N LYS A 152 -1.61 -8.07 -33.48
CA LYS A 152 -0.30 -7.98 -34.14
C LYS A 152 -0.16 -9.01 -35.27
N ARG A 153 -0.49 -10.29 -35.02
CA ARG A 153 -0.47 -11.34 -36.05
C ARG A 153 -1.41 -11.06 -37.22
N VAL A 154 -2.59 -10.49 -36.95
CA VAL A 154 -3.53 -10.09 -38.00
C VAL A 154 -2.97 -8.92 -38.82
N ALA A 155 -2.38 -7.91 -38.16
CA ALA A 155 -1.76 -6.77 -38.84
C ALA A 155 -0.58 -7.21 -39.73
N GLU A 156 0.26 -8.14 -39.24
CA GLU A 156 1.33 -8.76 -40.02
C GLU A 156 0.79 -9.53 -41.23
N ALA A 157 -0.24 -10.36 -41.06
CA ALA A 157 -0.86 -11.11 -42.16
C ALA A 157 -1.51 -10.20 -43.22
N LEU A 158 -1.96 -9.01 -42.83
CA LEU A 158 -2.51 -7.99 -43.72
C LEU A 158 -1.45 -7.03 -44.27
N ASN A 159 -0.17 -7.24 -43.93
CA ASN A 159 0.96 -6.40 -44.32
C ASN A 159 0.81 -4.93 -43.93
N ILE A 160 0.09 -4.66 -42.84
CA ILE A 160 -0.08 -3.33 -42.25
C ILE A 160 1.11 -3.11 -41.30
N GLY A 161 2.27 -2.81 -41.89
CA GLY A 161 3.46 -2.40 -41.13
C GLY A 161 3.19 -1.08 -40.41
N ASN A 162 3.42 -1.05 -39.10
CA ASN A 162 3.32 0.10 -38.17
C ASN A 162 2.05 0.20 -37.30
N PHE A 163 1.51 -0.91 -36.80
CA PHE A 163 0.46 -0.85 -35.77
C PHE A 163 1.00 -0.66 -34.33
N VAL A 164 2.33 -0.63 -34.14
CA VAL A 164 2.96 -0.90 -32.83
C VAL A 164 3.26 0.36 -32.00
N ASP A 165 3.40 1.55 -32.60
CA ASP A 165 3.91 2.72 -31.85
C ASP A 165 2.86 3.52 -31.05
N GLU A 166 1.55 3.35 -31.27
CA GLU A 166 0.54 4.21 -30.62
C GLU A 166 -0.27 3.56 -29.48
N MET A 167 -0.17 2.23 -29.25
CA MET A 167 -0.90 1.56 -28.17
C MET A 167 -0.06 1.17 -26.94
N GLY A 168 1.22 1.55 -26.92
CA GLY A 168 2.17 1.17 -25.86
C GLY A 168 2.07 2.02 -24.58
N THR A 169 1.40 3.16 -24.61
CA THR A 169 1.16 3.98 -23.41
C THR A 169 -0.27 3.74 -22.92
N PRO A 170 -0.47 3.13 -21.73
CA PRO A 170 -1.77 3.26 -21.09
C PRO A 170 -2.08 4.76 -20.92
N PRO A 171 -3.36 5.18 -20.99
CA PRO A 171 -3.70 6.55 -20.61
C PRO A 171 -3.11 6.77 -19.21
N ALA A 172 -2.21 7.75 -19.10
CA ALA A 172 -1.86 8.30 -17.80
C ALA A 172 -3.20 8.56 -17.11
N ALA A 173 -3.40 7.97 -15.93
CA ALA A 173 -4.56 8.25 -15.10
C ALA A 173 -4.66 9.77 -15.04
N THR A 174 -5.65 10.32 -15.75
CA THR A 174 -5.87 11.74 -15.83
C THR A 174 -6.17 12.17 -14.41
N GLU A 175 -5.34 13.07 -13.88
CA GLU A 175 -5.52 13.70 -12.57
C GLU A 175 -6.81 14.51 -12.56
N GLU A 176 -7.95 13.85 -12.39
CA GLU A 176 -9.18 14.49 -11.94
C GLU A 176 -9.87 13.51 -11.00
N ILE A 177 -9.63 13.68 -9.70
CA ILE A 177 -10.64 13.79 -8.64
C ILE A 177 -9.84 14.05 -7.34
N THR A 178 -9.73 15.33 -6.97
CA THR A 178 -9.96 15.86 -5.61
C THR A 178 -9.50 17.33 -5.53
N GLN A 179 -10.20 18.22 -6.24
CA GLN A 179 -10.40 19.56 -5.69
C GLN A 179 -11.87 19.73 -5.34
N GLY A 180 -12.13 19.85 -4.03
CA GLY A 180 -13.40 20.29 -3.49
C GLY A 180 -14.08 19.25 -2.60
N PHE A 181 -13.60 19.09 -1.36
CA PHE A 181 -14.48 19.07 -0.18
C PHE A 181 -13.73 19.11 1.16
N PHE A 182 -12.96 20.16 1.44
CA PHE A 182 -12.72 20.60 2.83
C PHE A 182 -12.51 22.12 2.84
N PRO A 183 -13.31 22.89 3.60
CA PRO A 183 -13.10 24.33 3.74
C PRO A 183 -11.82 24.58 4.54
N ARG A 184 -10.86 25.30 3.94
CA ARG A 184 -9.76 25.90 4.70
C ARG A 184 -10.34 27.02 5.57
N SER A 185 -10.38 26.78 6.87
CA SER A 185 -10.48 27.86 7.86
C SER A 185 -9.22 28.73 7.73
N THR A 186 -9.37 29.92 7.17
CA THR A 186 -8.37 30.99 7.27
C THR A 186 -8.34 31.50 8.71
N PRO A 187 -7.15 31.68 9.34
CA PRO A 187 -7.05 32.47 10.55
C PRO A 187 -7.34 33.96 10.25
N PRO A 188 -7.90 34.73 11.20
CA PRO A 188 -8.19 36.14 10.98
C PRO A 188 -6.90 36.96 10.93
N GLU A 189 -6.76 37.77 9.88
CA GLU A 189 -5.76 38.84 9.83
C GLU A 189 -6.19 39.98 10.76
N ASP A 190 -5.59 40.05 11.94
CA ASP A 190 -5.55 41.27 12.73
C ASP A 190 -4.32 42.08 12.32
N HIS A 191 -4.53 43.10 11.48
CA HIS A 191 -3.66 44.27 11.48
C HIS A 191 -4.50 45.55 11.63
N PRO A 192 -4.27 46.35 12.68
CA PRO A 192 -5.07 47.52 12.99
C PRO A 192 -4.74 48.73 12.09
N THR A 193 -5.79 49.51 11.87
CA THR A 193 -5.87 50.83 11.23
C THR A 193 -4.90 51.88 11.77
N LEU A 194 -4.43 52.72 10.83
CA LEU A 194 -4.18 54.17 10.89
C LEU A 194 -3.29 54.75 12.01
N HIS A 195 -2.20 55.40 11.58
CA HIS A 195 -1.90 56.79 11.92
C HIS A 195 -1.23 57.49 10.74
#